data_AF-A0A8H3QGY7-F1
#
_entry.id   AF-A0A8H3QGY7-F1
#
_cell.length_a   1.000
_cell.length_b   1.000
_cell.length_c   1.000
_cell.angle_alpha   90.00
_cell.angle_beta   90.00
_cell.angle_gamma   90.00
#
_symmetry.space_group_name_H-M   'P 1'
#
loop_
_entity.id
_entity.type
_entity.pdbx_description
1 polymer ?
#
loop_
_entity_poly.entity_id
_entity_poly.type
_entity_poly.pdbx_seq_one_letter_code
_entity_poly.pdbx_strand_id
1 'polypeptide(L)' 'MLDTFIQEKELMWIPYNQFKNVKYLNKGGFGTIYSAIWLQKDKDVEVALKCPNNLNENLEEFLNECDSHEKCLVIGY' A
#
# COMPACT_ATOMS: atom_id res chain seq x y z
N MET A 1 11.10 3.58 14.70
CA MET A 1 11.47 2.73 13.54
C MET A 1 10.42 2.85 12.46
N LEU A 2 9.15 2.48 12.70
CA LEU A 2 8.06 2.68 11.73
C LEU A 2 7.67 4.16 11.58
N ASP A 3 7.54 4.91 12.68
CA ASP A 3 7.23 6.35 12.62
C ASP A 3 8.32 7.14 11.87
N THR A 4 9.57 6.73 12.04
CA THR A 4 10.73 7.30 11.33
C THR A 4 10.62 7.04 9.83
N PHE A 5 10.28 5.82 9.41
CA PHE A 5 10.08 5.50 7.98
C PHE A 5 8.90 6.27 7.37
N ILE A 6 7.78 6.39 8.09
CA ILE A 6 6.62 7.18 7.66
C ILE A 6 7.03 8.65 7.46
N GLN A 7 7.84 9.21 8.36
CA GLN A 7 8.35 10.57 8.25
C GLN A 7 9.36 10.74 7.11
N GLU A 8 10.34 9.84 6.97
CA GLU A 8 11.37 9.89 5.94
C GLU A 8 10.80 9.75 4.53
N LYS A 9 9.74 8.96 4.36
CA LYS A 9 9.10 8.68 3.08
C LYS A 9 7.85 9.50 2.81
N GLU A 10 7.54 10.48 3.67
CA GLU A 10 6.35 11.32 3.60
C GLU A 10 5.04 10.51 3.40
N LEU A 11 4.97 9.33 4.02
CA LEU A 11 3.82 8.43 3.88
C LEU A 11 2.64 8.93 4.72
N MET A 12 1.45 8.79 4.17
CA MET A 12 0.21 9.14 4.87
C MET A 12 -0.47 7.88 5.40
N TRP A 13 -0.76 7.87 6.70
CA TRP A 13 -1.62 6.84 7.28
C TRP A 13 -3.09 7.15 7.01
N ILE A 14 -3.79 6.18 6.41
CA ILE A 14 -5.21 6.30 6.05
C ILE A 14 -6.00 5.27 6.86
N PRO A 15 -6.99 5.71 7.66
CA PRO A 15 -7.80 4.78 8.45
C PRO A 15 -8.67 3.91 7.54
N TYR A 16 -8.76 2.60 7.87
CA TYR A 16 -9.46 1.62 7.03
C TYR A 16 -10.94 1.95 6.79
N ASN A 17 -11.58 2.65 7.73
CA ASN A 17 -12.98 3.06 7.62
C ASN A 17 -13.27 4.10 6.52
N GLN A 18 -12.23 4.69 5.91
CA GLN A 18 -12.36 5.57 4.75
C GLN A 18 -12.49 4.81 3.43
N PHE A 19 -12.31 3.49 3.43
CA PHE A 19 -12.50 2.66 2.25
C PHE A 19 -13.89 2.04 2.23
N LYS A 20 -14.56 2.10 1.08
CA LYS A 20 -15.83 1.44 0.80
C LYS A 20 -15.69 0.43 -0.33
N ASN A 21 -16.66 -0.49 -0.39
CA ASN A 21 -16.79 -1.42 -1.50
C ASN A 21 -15.52 -2.24 -1.75
N VAL A 22 -14.87 -2.69 -0.66
CA VAL A 22 -13.65 -3.48 -0.72
C VAL A 22 -13.98 -4.84 -1.35
N LYS A 23 -13.41 -5.12 -2.52
CA LYS A 23 -13.62 -6.35 -3.28
C LYS A 23 -12.31 -7.04 -3.56
N TYR A 24 -12.29 -8.36 -3.44
CA TYR A 24 -11.13 -9.15 -3.85
C TYR A 24 -10.91 -9.01 -5.36
N LEU A 25 -9.65 -8.79 -5.76
CA LEU A 25 -9.25 -8.80 -7.18
C LEU A 25 -8.45 -10.05 -7.50
N ASN A 26 -7.33 -10.27 -6.81
CA ASN A 26 -6.42 -11.37 -7.11
C ASN A 26 -5.50 -11.71 -5.93
N LYS A 27 -4.91 -12.90 -5.93
CA LYS A 27 -3.86 -13.32 -5.00
C LYS A 27 -2.67 -13.85 -5.79
N GLY A 28 -1.50 -13.24 -5.55
CA GLY A 28 -0.22 -13.69 -6.09
C GLY A 28 0.70 -14.25 -5.00
N GLY A 29 1.95 -14.53 -5.38
CA GLY A 29 2.98 -15.00 -4.45
C GLY A 29 3.28 -14.01 -3.31
N PHE A 30 3.22 -12.70 -3.61
CA PHE A 30 3.61 -11.62 -2.70
C PHE A 30 2.46 -10.99 -1.92
N GLY A 31 1.22 -11.43 -2.12
CA GLY A 31 0.07 -10.85 -1.42
C GLY A 31 -1.25 -11.01 -2.16
N THR A 32 -2.29 -10.49 -1.51
CA THR A 32 -3.64 -10.39 -2.04
C THR A 32 -3.94 -8.94 -2.38
N ILE A 33 -4.56 -8.71 -3.53
CA ILE A 33 -4.97 -7.39 -4.02
C ILE A 33 -6.49 -7.31 -3.92
N TYR A 34 -6.97 -6.18 -3.40
CA TYR A 34 -8.38 -5.80 -3.35
C TYR A 34 -8.56 -4.48 -4.11
N SER A 35 -9.72 -4.27 -4.75
CA SER A 35 -10.16 -2.94 -5.17
C SER A 35 -11.01 -2.34 -4.06
N ALA A 36 -10.91 -1.02 -3.90
CA ALA A 36 -11.76 -0.28 -2.99
C ALA A 36 -11.99 1.13 -3.52
N ILE A 37 -13.00 1.78 -2.96
CA ILE A 37 -13.25 3.21 -3.16
C ILE A 37 -12.74 3.93 -1.91
N TRP A 38 -11.72 4.77 -2.05
CA TRP A 38 -11.28 5.67 -1.00
C TRP A 38 -12.14 6.93 -1.00
N LEU A 39 -12.84 7.14 0.11
CA LEU A 39 -13.68 8.31 0.32
C LEU A 39 -12.85 9.48 0.81
N GLN A 40 -12.58 10.42 -0.09
CA GLN A 40 -12.07 11.74 0.30
C GLN A 40 -13.23 12.70 0.49
N LYS A 41 -12.94 13.91 1.00
CA LYS A 41 -13.96 14.92 1.28
C LYS A 41 -14.74 15.34 0.02
N ASP A 42 -14.07 15.34 -1.14
CA ASP A 42 -14.61 15.91 -2.37
C ASP A 42 -14.73 14.90 -3.51
N LYS A 43 -14.11 13.72 -3.39
CA LYS A 43 -14.03 12.72 -4.46
C LYS A 43 -13.95 11.30 -3.92
N ASP A 44 -14.56 10.40 -4.67
CA ASP A 44 -14.41 8.96 -4.54
C ASP A 44 -13.31 8.51 -5.51
N VAL A 45 -12.25 7.92 -4.98
CA VAL A 45 -11.09 7.47 -5.77
C VAL A 45 -11.05 5.96 -5.75
N GLU A 46 -11.04 5.32 -6.91
CA GLU A 46 -10.80 3.88 -7.00
C GLU A 46 -9.31 3.60 -6.73
N VAL A 47 -9.05 2.70 -5.78
CA VAL A 47 -7.71 2.36 -5.31
C VAL A 47 -7.54 0.84 -5.27
N ALA A 48 -6.30 0.39 -5.42
CA ALA A 48 -5.91 -0.98 -5.16
C ALA A 48 -5.28 -1.08 -3.75
N LEU A 49 -5.85 -1.93 -2.90
CA LEU A 49 -5.29 -2.27 -1.59
C LEU A 49 -4.49 -3.57 -1.73
N LYS A 50 -3.19 -3.51 -1.44
CA LYS A 50 -2.32 -4.69 -1.42
C LYS A 50 -2.12 -5.14 0.03
N CYS A 51 -2.49 -6.38 0.32
CA CYS A 51 -2.30 -7.04 1.60
C CYS A 51 -1.24 -8.14 1.46
N PRO A 52 -0.04 -7.99 2.03
CA PRO A 52 1.00 -9.03 1.95
C PRO A 52 0.55 -10.33 2.64
N ASN A 53 0.99 -11.47 2.10
CA ASN A 53 0.55 -12.80 2.56
C ASN A 53 1.07 -13.17 3.96
N ASN A 54 2.16 -12.56 4.42
CA ASN A 54 2.75 -12.82 5.72
C ASN A 54 2.77 -11.52 6.54
N LEU A 55 1.76 -11.33 7.40
CA LEU A 55 1.73 -10.21 8.34
C LEU A 55 2.62 -10.46 9.58
N ASN A 56 3.19 -11.67 9.68
CA ASN A 56 3.91 -12.15 10.86
C ASN A 56 5.43 -12.19 10.67
N GLU A 57 5.95 -11.86 9.48
CA GLU A 57 7.38 -11.83 9.19
C GLU A 57 7.79 -10.45 8.67
N ASN A 58 8.63 -9.81 9.48
CA ASN A 58 9.49 -8.66 9.22
C ASN A 58 8.92 -7.55 8.31
N LEU A 59 8.40 -6.49 8.93
CA LEU A 59 8.10 -5.18 8.31
C LEU A 59 9.19 -4.75 7.31
N GLU A 60 10.45 -5.06 7.58
CA GLU A 60 11.60 -4.80 6.72
C GLU A 60 11.47 -5.36 5.29
N GLU A 61 10.88 -6.54 5.08
CA GLU A 61 10.67 -7.10 3.75
C GLU A 61 9.67 -6.25 2.93
N PHE A 62 8.60 -5.78 3.60
CA PHE A 62 7.65 -4.84 3.01
C PHE A 62 8.28 -3.48 2.70
N LEU A 63 9.13 -2.96 3.60
CA LEU A 63 9.86 -1.71 3.37
C LEU A 63 10.84 -1.84 2.19
N ASN A 64 11.57 -2.96 2.09
CA ASN A 64 12.48 -3.24 0.99
C ASN A 64 11.76 -3.35 -0.37
N GLU A 65 10.55 -3.92 -0.38
CA GLU A 65 9.71 -3.96 -1.58
C GLU A 65 9.27 -2.55 -2.00
N CYS A 66 8.81 -1.73 -1.04
CA CYS A 66 8.46 -0.32 -1.29
C CYS A 66 9.65 0.48 -1.86
N ASP A 67 10.84 0.35 -1.27
CA ASP A 67 12.07 1.00 -1.74
C ASP A 67 12.48 0.54 -3.14
N SER A 68 12.26 -0.74 -3.47
CA SER A 68 12.59 -1.28 -4.78
C SER A 68 11.67 -0.74 -5.88
N HIS A 69 10.39 -0.55 -5.58
CA HIS A 69 9.43 0.05 -6.51
C HIS A 69 9.77 1.52 -6.85
N GLU A 70 10.25 2.31 -5.88
CA GLU A 70 10.70 3.70 -6.13
C GLU A 70 11.91 3.75 -7.07
N LYS A 71 12.89 2.86 -6.88
CA LYS A 71 14.10 2.83 -7.73
C LYS A 71 13.79 2.48 -9.18
N CYS A 72 12.78 1.65 -9.44
CA CYS A 72 12.35 1.31 -10.79
C CYS A 72 11.66 2.47 -11.53
N LEU A 73 11.13 3.48 -10.83
CA LEU A 73 10.57 4.69 -11.45
C LEU A 73 11.66 5.67 -11.95
N VAL A 74 12.86 5.62 -11.38
CA VAL A 74 13.95 6.58 -11.67
C VAL A 74 14.77 6.20 -12.92
N ILE A 75 14.74 4.94 -13.35
CA ILE A 75 15.50 4.45 -14.52
C ILE A 75 14.79 4.66 -15.87
N GLY A 76 13.79 5.55 -15.92
CA GLY A 76 12.97 5.84 -17.10
C GLY A 76 13.19 7.20 -17.79
N TYR A 77 14.33 7.88 -17.57
CA TYR A 77 14.71 9.12 -18.27
C TYR A 77 16.15 9.09 -18.75
#